data_AF-A0A2W0GEW2-F1
#
_entry.id   AF-A0A2W0GEW2-F1
#
_cell.length_a   1.000
_cell.length_b   1.000
_cell.length_c   1.000
_cell.angle_alpha   90.00
_cell.angle_beta   90.00
_cell.angle_gamma   90.00
#
_symmetry.space_group_name_H-M   'P 1'
#
loop_
_entity.id
_entity.type
_entity.pdbx_description
1 polymer ?
#
loop_
_entity_poly.entity_id
_entity_poly.type
_entity_poly.pdbx_seq_one_letter_code
_entity_poly.pdbx_strand_id
1 'polypeptide(L)'
;MIFPSNGFGFEGFTFNHYFRYQVSYAKFSFVVGSYKYEIYSNYDGEAFGGGKKSAGVVVSKTPEMKEVQMSCGKIYIDNLKEVAPYVTCDKDDALGCEK
;
A
#
# COMPACT_ATOMS: atom_id res chain seq x y z
N MET A 1 11.21 22.20 1.86
CA MET A 1 11.23 20.78 1.47
C MET A 1 12.51 20.58 0.66
N ILE A 2 13.50 19.87 1.21
CA ILE A 2 14.76 19.62 0.51
C ILE A 2 14.58 18.29 -0.21
N PHE A 3 14.50 18.35 -1.54
CA PHE A 3 14.45 17.15 -2.37
C PHE A 3 15.88 16.61 -2.57
N PRO A 4 16.09 15.30 -2.48
CA PRO A 4 17.43 14.72 -2.64
C PRO A 4 18.00 15.04 -4.03
N SER A 5 19.27 15.48 -4.04
CA SER A 5 20.01 15.87 -5.25
C SER A 5 20.31 14.69 -6.19
N ASN A 6 20.19 13.46 -5.70
CA ASN A 6 20.51 12.23 -6.43
C ASN A 6 19.31 11.67 -7.21
N GLY A 7 18.24 12.46 -7.34
CA GLY A 7 16.97 12.02 -7.92
C GLY A 7 16.07 11.28 -6.93
N PHE A 8 14.87 10.92 -7.40
CA PHE A 8 13.95 10.03 -6.67
C PHE A 8 14.27 8.58 -7.05
N GLY A 9 14.65 7.77 -6.07
CA GLY A 9 14.78 6.32 -6.22
C GLY A 9 13.61 5.61 -5.55
N PHE A 10 13.07 4.60 -6.22
CA PHE A 10 12.09 3.66 -5.64
C PHE A 10 12.77 2.45 -4.97
N GLU A 11 14.08 2.53 -4.76
CA GLU A 11 14.86 1.49 -4.09
C GLU A 11 14.41 1.34 -2.63
N GLY A 12 14.20 0.08 -2.21
CA GLY A 12 13.69 -0.24 -0.87
C GLY A 12 12.18 -0.12 -0.69
N PHE A 13 11.46 0.35 -1.71
CA PHE A 13 10.00 0.32 -1.75
C PHE A 13 9.50 -0.93 -2.48
N THR A 14 8.44 -1.52 -1.96
CA THR A 14 7.76 -2.65 -2.59
C THR A 14 6.29 -2.35 -2.84
N PHE A 15 5.70 -3.05 -3.80
CA PHE A 15 4.28 -2.95 -4.10
C PHE A 15 3.64 -4.30 -4.29
N ASN A 16 2.44 -4.46 -3.75
CA ASN A 16 1.61 -5.62 -3.92
C ASN A 16 0.24 -5.20 -4.37
N HIS A 17 -0.37 -6.01 -5.22
CA HIS A 17 -1.72 -5.76 -5.68
C HIS A 17 -2.42 -7.09 -5.91
N TYR A 18 -3.54 -7.21 -5.22
CA TYR A 18 -4.50 -8.27 -5.36
C TYR A 18 -5.70 -7.74 -6.12
N PHE A 19 -6.11 -8.44 -7.17
CA PHE A 19 -7.27 -8.07 -7.96
C PHE A 19 -8.13 -9.29 -8.25
N ARG A 20 -9.44 -9.12 -8.14
CA ARG A 20 -10.45 -10.05 -8.67
C ARG A 20 -11.70 -9.27 -9.06
N TYR A 21 -12.69 -9.95 -9.62
CA TYR A 21 -13.98 -9.32 -9.91
C TYR A 21 -14.53 -8.63 -8.65
N GLN A 22 -14.82 -7.33 -8.78
CA GLN A 22 -15.30 -6.42 -7.73
C GLN A 22 -14.39 -6.18 -6.51
N VAL A 23 -13.17 -6.73 -6.47
CA VAL A 23 -12.25 -6.49 -5.36
C VAL A 23 -10.89 -6.09 -5.86
N SER A 24 -10.32 -5.06 -5.25
CA SER A 24 -8.97 -4.63 -5.56
C SER A 24 -8.29 -4.09 -4.31
N TYR A 25 -7.15 -4.65 -3.97
CA TYR A 25 -6.36 -4.26 -2.83
C TYR A 25 -4.92 -4.01 -3.29
N ALA A 26 -4.48 -2.75 -3.23
CA ALA A 26 -3.12 -2.34 -3.55
C ALA A 26 -2.41 -1.88 -2.27
N LYS A 27 -1.13 -2.22 -2.16
CA LYS A 27 -0.30 -1.89 -1.00
C LYS A 27 1.08 -1.46 -1.46
N PHE A 28 1.56 -0.35 -0.93
CA PHE A 28 2.89 0.18 -1.13
C PHE A 28 3.63 0.18 0.20
N SER A 29 4.79 -0.43 0.26
CA SER A 29 5.48 -0.70 1.52
C SER A 29 6.93 -0.24 1.49
N PHE A 30 7.45 0.15 2.66
CA PHE A 30 8.87 0.40 2.87
C PHE A 30 9.24 0.20 4.33
N VAL A 31 10.53 0.04 4.61
CA VAL A 31 11.04 -0.21 5.95
C VAL A 31 11.98 0.92 6.37
N VAL A 32 11.80 1.42 7.59
CA VAL A 32 12.71 2.37 8.24
C VAL A 32 13.08 1.84 9.61
N GLY A 33 14.32 1.37 9.76
CA GLY A 33 14.78 0.71 10.99
C GLY A 33 13.98 -0.57 11.25
N SER A 34 13.30 -0.64 12.40
CA SER A 34 12.45 -1.79 12.80
C SER A 34 10.96 -1.61 12.49
N TYR A 35 10.61 -0.57 11.74
CA TYR A 35 9.23 -0.25 11.39
C TYR A 35 8.99 -0.47 9.89
N LYS A 36 7.92 -1.21 9.57
CA LYS A 36 7.38 -1.31 8.23
C LYS A 36 6.20 -0.34 8.11
N TYR A 37 6.23 0.47 7.07
CA TYR A 37 5.19 1.42 6.72
C TYR A 37 4.52 0.94 5.45
N GLU A 38 3.19 0.90 5.46
CA GLU A 38 2.39 0.43 4.34
C GLU A 38 1.28 1.45 4.07
N ILE A 39 1.16 1.88 2.82
CA ILE A 39 0.04 2.67 2.33
C ILE A 39 -0.85 1.72 1.55
N TYR A 40 -2.13 1.65 1.87
CA TYR A 40 -3.06 0.78 1.16
C TYR A 40 -4.18 1.57 0.49
N SER A 41 -4.64 1.02 -0.63
CA SER A 41 -5.87 1.37 -1.33
C SER A 41 -6.69 0.10 -1.51
N ASN A 42 -7.94 0.13 -1.10
CA ASN A 42 -8.83 -1.01 -1.13
C ASN A 42 -10.19 -0.61 -1.71
N TYR A 43 -10.69 -1.46 -2.60
CA TYR A 43 -12.04 -1.44 -3.10
C TYR A 43 -12.67 -2.81 -2.90
N ASP A 44 -13.82 -2.82 -2.25
CA ASP A 44 -14.65 -4.00 -2.02
C ASP A 44 -16.06 -3.72 -2.53
N GLY A 45 -16.33 -4.15 -3.76
CA GLY A 45 -17.62 -4.06 -4.43
C GLY A 45 -18.70 -4.97 -3.84
N GLU A 46 -18.29 -6.01 -3.10
CA GLU A 46 -19.18 -6.99 -2.46
C GLU A 46 -19.62 -6.54 -1.06
N ALA A 47 -19.11 -5.41 -0.58
CA ALA A 47 -19.45 -4.86 0.72
C ALA A 47 -20.96 -4.56 0.86
N PHE A 48 -21.50 -4.86 2.05
CA PHE A 48 -22.90 -4.63 2.39
C PHE A 48 -23.25 -3.14 2.24
N GLY A 49 -24.26 -2.83 1.42
CA GLY A 49 -24.68 -1.45 1.14
C GLY A 49 -24.06 -0.84 -0.12
N GLY A 50 -23.34 -1.61 -0.94
CA GLY A 50 -22.71 -1.18 -2.18
C GLY A 50 -21.20 -1.04 -2.05
N GLY A 51 -20.51 -0.94 -3.19
CA GLY A 51 -19.05 -0.98 -3.23
C GLY A 51 -18.38 0.07 -2.35
N LYS A 52 -17.49 -0.39 -1.46
CA LYS A 52 -16.81 0.44 -0.48
C LYS A 52 -15.36 0.67 -0.89
N LYS A 53 -14.92 1.93 -0.81
CA LYS A 53 -13.51 2.30 -0.94
C LYS A 53 -12.94 2.63 0.43
N SER A 54 -11.73 2.15 0.70
CA SER A 54 -10.95 2.53 1.88
C SER A 54 -9.49 2.70 1.51
N ALA A 55 -8.83 3.64 2.15
CA ALA A 55 -7.40 3.85 2.02
C ALA A 55 -6.84 4.24 3.38
N GLY A 56 -5.54 4.11 3.57
CA GLY A 56 -4.92 4.46 4.84
C GLY A 56 -3.45 4.10 4.92
N VAL A 57 -2.94 4.21 6.13
CA VAL A 57 -1.56 3.88 6.48
C VAL A 57 -1.59 2.81 7.56
N VAL A 58 -0.76 1.80 7.41
CA VAL A 58 -0.47 0.79 8.42
C VAL A 58 0.99 0.94 8.82
N VAL A 59 1.26 0.95 10.11
CA VAL A 59 2.62 0.95 10.66
C VAL A 59 2.75 -0.26 11.55
N SER A 60 3.68 -1.15 11.21
CA SER A 60 3.97 -2.33 12.00
C SER A 60 5.41 -2.33 12.51
N LYS A 61 5.62 -2.84 13.73
CA LYS A 61 6.94 -2.99 14.33
C LYS A 61 7.29 -4.47 14.47
N THR A 62 8.39 -4.88 13.87
CA THR A 62 8.96 -6.23 14.04
C THR A 62 10.08 -6.19 15.08
N PRO A 63 10.21 -7.19 15.97
CA PRO A 63 9.44 -8.44 16.09
C PRO A 63 8.20 -8.34 17.00
N GLU A 64 7.89 -7.16 17.55
CA GLU A 64 6.84 -6.98 18.56
C GLU A 64 5.41 -7.25 18.06
N MET A 65 5.22 -7.48 16.75
CA MET A 65 3.92 -7.70 16.08
C MET A 65 2.87 -6.64 16.44
N LYS A 66 3.31 -5.42 16.80
CA LYS A 66 2.41 -4.29 17.03
C LYS A 66 2.12 -3.63 15.70
N GLU A 67 0.84 -3.50 15.41
CA GLU A 67 0.33 -2.84 14.22
C GLU A 67 -0.59 -1.68 14.62
N VAL A 68 -0.43 -0.55 13.95
CA VAL A 68 -1.34 0.59 14.05
C VAL A 68 -1.84 0.90 12.64
N GLN A 69 -3.16 0.82 12.46
CA GLN A 69 -3.83 1.18 11.23
C GLN A 69 -4.55 2.53 11.38
N MET A 70 -4.31 3.43 10.44
CA MET A 70 -4.94 4.74 10.35
C MET A 70 -5.66 4.87 9.02
N SER A 71 -6.99 4.89 9.05
CA SER A 71 -7.81 5.10 7.86
C SER A 71 -7.82 6.57 7.43
N CYS A 72 -7.81 6.81 6.12
CA CYS A 72 -8.06 8.14 5.58
C CYS A 72 -9.49 8.59 5.93
N GLY A 73 -9.64 9.79 6.51
CA GLY A 73 -10.96 10.36 6.76
C GLY A 73 -11.72 10.71 5.46
N LYS A 74 -10.98 11.01 4.38
CA LYS A 74 -11.51 11.21 3.02
C LYS A 74 -10.45 10.88 1.99
N ILE A 75 -10.86 10.26 0.89
CA ILE A 75 -10.01 9.95 -0.27
C ILE A 75 -10.29 11.03 -1.33
N TYR A 76 -9.30 11.86 -1.64
CA TYR A 76 -9.41 12.89 -2.67
C TYR A 76 -8.94 12.39 -4.03
N ILE A 77 -7.75 11.79 -4.07
CA ILE A 77 -7.13 11.19 -5.24
C ILE A 77 -6.50 9.87 -4.78
N ASP A 78 -6.71 8.83 -5.57
CA ASP A 78 -6.13 7.51 -5.31
C ASP A 78 -5.52 6.97 -6.60
N ASN A 79 -4.23 7.25 -6.75
CA ASN A 79 -3.40 6.83 -7.88
C ASN A 79 -2.33 5.83 -7.42
N LEU A 80 -2.54 5.13 -6.30
CA LEU A 80 -1.50 4.29 -5.70
C LEU A 80 -0.95 3.23 -6.67
N LYS A 81 -1.83 2.70 -7.54
CA LYS A 81 -1.46 1.71 -8.56
C LYS A 81 -0.58 2.25 -9.66
N GLU A 82 -0.59 3.56 -9.92
CA GLU A 82 0.28 4.18 -10.93
C GLU A 82 1.76 4.08 -10.52
N VAL A 83 2.04 3.79 -9.24
CA VAL A 83 3.40 3.59 -8.72
C VAL A 83 3.93 2.18 -9.06
N ALA A 84 3.05 1.19 -9.29
CA ALA A 84 3.42 -0.21 -9.49
C ALA A 84 4.52 -0.46 -10.54
N PRO A 85 4.58 0.24 -11.70
CA PRO A 85 5.64 0.03 -12.69
C PRO A 85 7.05 0.42 -12.23
N TYR A 86 7.16 1.25 -11.18
CA TYR A 86 8.43 1.85 -10.76
C TYR A 86 9.09 1.15 -9.58
N VAL A 87 8.41 0.18 -8.96
CA VAL A 87 8.81 -0.45 -7.70
C VAL A 87 8.81 -1.96 -7.85
N THR A 88 9.61 -2.64 -7.02
CA THR A 88 9.65 -4.10 -7.04
C THR A 88 8.41 -4.67 -6.37
N CYS A 89 7.97 -5.84 -6.82
CA CYS A 89 6.94 -6.55 -6.07
C CYS A 89 7.58 -7.36 -4.93
N ASP A 90 6.94 -7.34 -3.77
CA ASP A 90 7.25 -8.27 -2.68
C ASP A 90 6.62 -9.63 -2.99
N LYS A 91 7.43 -10.61 -3.37
CA LYS A 91 6.95 -11.95 -3.74
C LYS A 91 6.54 -12.80 -2.54
N ASP A 92 7.00 -12.43 -1.34
CA ASP A 92 6.71 -13.16 -0.11
C ASP A 92 5.38 -12.69 0.52
N ASP A 93 4.82 -11.57 0.03
CA ASP A 93 3.53 -11.05 0.48
C ASP A 93 2.35 -11.83 -0.12
N ALA A 94 1.38 -12.16 0.72
CA ALA A 94 0.21 -12.96 0.36
C ALA A 94 -0.71 -12.31 -0.68
N LEU A 95 -0.64 -10.98 -0.86
CA LEU A 95 -1.44 -10.25 -1.85
C LEU A 95 -0.96 -10.47 -3.29
N GLY A 96 0.26 -10.96 -3.48
CA GLY A 96 0.84 -11.17 -4.79
C GLY A 96 1.14 -9.86 -5.55
N CYS A 97 1.28 -9.98 -6.87
CA CYS A 97 1.90 -8.98 -7.74
C CYS A 97 1.07 -8.70 -9.00
N GLU A 98 -0.26 -8.83 -8.94
CA GLU A 98 -1.10 -8.60 -10.11
C GLU A 98 -0.91 -7.16 -10.61
N LYS A 99 -0.57 -7.01 -11.89
CA LYS A 99 -0.34 -5.72 -12.52
C LYS A 99 -1.62 -5.18 -13.14
#